data_AF-A0A931G1L0-F1
#
_entry.id   AF-A0A931G1L0-F1
#
_cell.length_a   1.000
_cell.length_b   1.000
_cell.length_c   1.000
_cell.angle_alpha   90.00
_cell.angle_beta   90.00
_cell.angle_gamma   90.00
#
_symmetry.space_group_name_H-M   'P 1'
#
loop_
_entity.id
_entity.type
_entity.pdbx_description
1 polymer ?
#
loop_
_entity_poly.entity_id
_entity_poly.type
_entity_poly.pdbx_seq_one_letter_code
_entity_poly.pdbx_strand_id
1 'polypeptide(L)'
;MAERRFTLEAKEVHQGQEHPDIAKVQKYLTRFGYLTTTIEPGKLDQPTSDALRSFQHVYGVEETGYLDPSTQEALERPRCGVPDVPTVAATHRGESAEFVLRGCSYNRLALTFRFANGTGDITGDDERAAVQRAFNTWASVLRGVSFTLTTAANADFVVGWFTGAHGDGSAFDGVGNTLAHAFYPPPCGGANAGALHYDDAETWALAHGGQQRDTETVALHEIGHLLGLDHSTVAGAVMFASYGGERRQLTQDDIDGIRRLYPALVRLGDSGSQAGFVGEIAAVAPERGRRLVTAVRTQAGTLKLIAWELRTDGSLLRTADSGEQAGAARSIDIALAGPDEMVTAVRTAAGQLKLIGWDVANDGSGIQRHGDSGEQAGTADLIKIAQMSSTLWATACQDGSGNLKVITWTRRPDESFERRADSGGQAGEIRDLDVAVVDNGLLLTAVRTASDTLKLILWRVTDTTVQRLGDSGEQAGDSRFVKVTMDPHGNAVTAVRAANGSLKLITWRVRTSGVIQRLSDSGSLAGTSNGHDLGPAPGGRLATAVVTEDGNLKVIAWQTRADGTVTRYGDSGNQAGAATLPTLVVPRGDSLVTAVRAANSSLKLISWGF
;
A
#
# COMPACT_ATOMS: atom_id res chain seq x y z
N MET A 1 -42.77 -20.28 15.69
CA MET A 1 -41.47 -20.25 15.00
C MET A 1 -41.76 -20.56 13.55
N ALA A 2 -41.35 -19.72 12.60
CA ALA A 2 -41.48 -20.03 11.18
C ALA A 2 -40.51 -21.17 10.82
N GLU A 3 -40.95 -22.09 9.98
CA GLU A 3 -40.16 -23.25 9.56
C GLU A 3 -39.13 -22.82 8.50
N ARG A 4 -37.88 -23.31 8.64
CA ARG A 4 -36.81 -23.02 7.68
C ARG A 4 -37.12 -23.71 6.36
N ARG A 5 -37.11 -22.95 5.26
CA ARG A 5 -37.47 -23.50 3.93
C ARG A 5 -36.38 -24.36 3.30
N PHE A 6 -35.12 -24.17 3.69
CA PHE A 6 -34.01 -25.04 3.32
C PHE A 6 -33.59 -25.89 4.52
N THR A 7 -34.12 -27.11 4.57
CA THR A 7 -33.76 -28.15 5.55
C THR A 7 -33.53 -29.45 4.80
N LEU A 8 -32.47 -30.16 5.15
CA LEU A 8 -32.11 -31.48 4.65
C LEU A 8 -32.44 -32.52 5.73
N GLU A 9 -32.79 -33.73 5.32
CA GLU A 9 -33.17 -34.83 6.23
C GLU A 9 -32.27 -36.06 6.05
N ALA A 10 -31.47 -36.09 4.98
CA ALA A 10 -30.51 -37.14 4.71
C ALA A 10 -29.48 -37.28 5.84
N LYS A 11 -29.19 -38.52 6.25
CA LYS A 11 -28.12 -38.79 7.23
C LYS A 11 -26.74 -38.81 6.57
N GLU A 12 -26.63 -39.47 5.44
CA GLU A 12 -25.42 -39.58 4.64
C GLU A 12 -25.80 -40.03 3.22
N VAL A 13 -25.27 -39.38 2.18
CA VAL A 13 -25.49 -39.77 0.78
C VAL A 13 -24.17 -39.73 0.04
N HIS A 14 -23.72 -40.89 -0.43
CA HIS A 14 -22.45 -41.05 -1.15
C HIS A 14 -22.61 -40.92 -2.67
N GLN A 15 -21.47 -40.78 -3.34
CA GLN A 15 -21.41 -40.75 -4.79
C GLN A 15 -22.10 -41.96 -5.44
N GLY A 16 -22.91 -41.68 -6.45
CA GLY A 16 -23.71 -42.65 -7.19
C GLY A 16 -25.11 -42.90 -6.60
N GLN A 17 -25.39 -42.43 -5.38
CA GLN A 17 -26.68 -42.61 -4.72
C GLN A 17 -27.68 -41.51 -5.09
N GLU A 18 -28.97 -41.84 -5.00
CA GLU A 18 -30.09 -40.93 -5.20
C GLU A 18 -30.76 -40.59 -3.87
N HIS A 19 -31.11 -39.32 -3.68
CA HIS A 19 -31.90 -38.89 -2.53
C HIS A 19 -32.63 -37.57 -2.86
N PRO A 20 -33.86 -37.33 -2.37
CA PRO A 20 -34.60 -36.09 -2.64
C PRO A 20 -33.84 -34.81 -2.29
N ASP A 21 -33.04 -34.85 -1.22
CA ASP A 21 -32.22 -33.71 -0.80
C ASP A 21 -31.09 -33.38 -1.76
N ILE A 22 -30.59 -34.33 -2.55
CA ILE A 22 -29.53 -34.05 -3.52
C ILE A 22 -30.01 -33.07 -4.59
N ALA A 23 -31.28 -33.11 -4.98
CA ALA A 23 -31.83 -32.10 -5.89
C ALA A 23 -31.83 -30.69 -5.27
N LYS A 24 -31.99 -30.57 -3.95
CA LYS A 24 -31.87 -29.28 -3.23
C LYS A 24 -30.41 -28.83 -3.18
N VAL A 25 -29.49 -29.75 -2.85
CA VAL A 25 -28.05 -29.50 -2.81
C VAL A 25 -27.52 -29.08 -4.18
N GLN A 26 -27.91 -29.76 -5.25
CA GLN A 26 -27.53 -29.41 -6.63
C GLN A 26 -27.98 -27.99 -7.00
N LYS A 27 -29.20 -27.60 -6.62
CA LYS A 27 -29.70 -26.23 -6.83
C LYS A 27 -28.90 -25.21 -6.03
N TYR A 28 -28.55 -25.52 -4.77
CA TYR A 28 -27.69 -24.69 -3.93
C TYR A 28 -26.31 -24.50 -4.58
N LEU A 29 -25.64 -25.60 -4.93
CA LEU A 29 -24.30 -25.57 -5.52
C LEU A 29 -24.30 -24.84 -6.88
N THR A 30 -25.38 -24.96 -7.65
CA THR A 30 -25.54 -24.21 -8.91
C THR A 30 -25.72 -22.71 -8.62
N ARG A 31 -26.60 -22.34 -7.68
CA ARG A 31 -26.87 -20.95 -7.31
C ARG A 31 -25.60 -20.22 -6.86
N PHE A 32 -24.78 -20.88 -6.04
CA PHE A 32 -23.56 -20.29 -5.49
C PHE A 32 -22.30 -20.56 -6.34
N GLY A 33 -22.45 -21.21 -7.50
CA GLY A 33 -21.39 -21.29 -8.51
C GLY A 33 -20.40 -22.44 -8.38
N TYR A 34 -20.63 -23.38 -7.45
CA TYR A 34 -19.83 -24.61 -7.32
C TYR A 34 -20.12 -25.61 -8.44
N LEU A 35 -21.33 -25.57 -9.00
CA LEU A 35 -21.80 -26.51 -10.02
C LEU A 35 -22.16 -25.76 -11.30
N THR A 36 -21.41 -26.02 -12.37
CA THR A 36 -21.56 -25.32 -13.67
C THR A 36 -21.75 -26.26 -14.86
N THR A 37 -21.71 -27.57 -14.62
CA THR A 37 -21.78 -28.62 -15.63
C THR A 37 -23.13 -29.34 -15.56
N THR A 38 -23.41 -30.14 -16.60
CA THR A 38 -24.61 -30.97 -16.65
C THR A 38 -24.58 -32.02 -15.54
N ILE A 39 -25.73 -32.20 -14.87
CA ILE A 39 -25.92 -33.14 -13.77
C ILE A 39 -27.04 -34.13 -14.04
N GLU A 40 -27.04 -35.25 -13.29
CA GLU A 40 -28.15 -36.16 -13.09
C GLU A 40 -29.02 -35.67 -11.89
N PRO A 41 -30.23 -35.13 -12.13
CA PRO A 41 -31.03 -34.54 -11.06
C PRO A 41 -31.38 -35.53 -9.94
N GLY A 42 -31.12 -35.15 -8.69
CA GLY A 42 -31.45 -35.97 -7.51
C GLY A 42 -30.44 -37.09 -7.21
N LYS A 43 -29.39 -37.22 -8.02
CA LYS A 43 -28.30 -38.17 -7.82
C LYS A 43 -27.00 -37.46 -7.48
N LEU A 44 -26.25 -37.97 -6.52
CA LEU A 44 -24.91 -37.48 -6.21
C LEU A 44 -23.93 -38.04 -7.25
N ASP A 45 -24.00 -37.50 -8.46
CA ASP A 45 -23.09 -37.85 -9.55
C ASP A 45 -21.68 -37.27 -9.34
N GLN A 46 -20.74 -37.59 -10.24
CA GLN A 46 -19.36 -37.10 -10.14
C GLN A 46 -19.29 -35.56 -10.09
N PRO A 47 -19.97 -34.80 -10.99
CA PRO A 47 -19.99 -33.33 -10.89
C PRO A 47 -20.50 -32.80 -9.55
N THR A 48 -21.57 -33.38 -9.00
CA THR A 48 -22.10 -32.99 -7.69
C THR A 48 -21.11 -33.28 -6.57
N SER A 49 -20.41 -34.42 -6.64
CA SER A 49 -19.36 -34.81 -5.68
C SER A 49 -18.17 -33.85 -5.70
N ASP A 50 -17.70 -33.46 -6.88
CA ASP A 50 -16.60 -32.51 -7.05
C ASP A 50 -16.98 -31.10 -6.54
N ALA A 51 -18.22 -30.68 -6.82
CA ALA A 51 -18.77 -29.42 -6.31
C ALA A 51 -18.90 -29.43 -4.78
N LEU A 52 -19.34 -30.54 -4.18
CA LEU A 52 -19.37 -30.71 -2.72
C LEU A 52 -17.98 -30.65 -2.11
N ARG A 53 -16.98 -31.30 -2.72
CA ARG A 53 -15.59 -31.22 -2.26
C ARG A 53 -15.06 -29.79 -2.23
N SER A 54 -15.39 -29.03 -3.26
CA SER A 54 -15.00 -27.61 -3.39
C SER A 54 -15.69 -26.74 -2.34
N PHE A 55 -16.98 -26.97 -2.09
CA PHE A 55 -17.70 -26.35 -0.99
C PHE A 55 -17.06 -26.70 0.36
N GLN A 56 -16.82 -27.98 0.62
CA GLN A 56 -16.23 -28.46 1.88
C GLN A 56 -14.89 -27.80 2.17
N HIS A 57 -14.03 -27.68 1.16
CA HIS A 57 -12.76 -26.97 1.24
C HIS A 57 -12.94 -25.51 1.68
N VAL A 58 -13.84 -24.76 1.02
CA VAL A 58 -14.11 -23.33 1.35
C VAL A 58 -14.65 -23.16 2.78
N TYR A 59 -15.46 -24.11 3.24
CA TYR A 59 -16.11 -24.05 4.55
C TYR A 59 -15.30 -24.74 5.67
N GLY A 60 -14.13 -25.28 5.37
CA GLY A 60 -13.24 -25.91 6.35
C GLY A 60 -13.82 -27.17 7.00
N VAL A 61 -14.73 -27.86 6.30
CA VAL A 61 -15.20 -29.20 6.69
C VAL A 61 -14.42 -30.26 5.92
N GLU A 62 -14.53 -31.53 6.34
CA GLU A 62 -13.78 -32.61 5.70
C GLU A 62 -14.16 -32.72 4.21
N GLU A 63 -13.16 -32.74 3.33
CA GLU A 63 -13.32 -32.82 1.87
C GLU A 63 -13.71 -34.24 1.45
N THR A 64 -14.90 -34.67 1.83
CA THR A 64 -15.40 -36.02 1.59
C THR A 64 -15.96 -36.20 0.17
N GLY A 65 -16.52 -35.14 -0.41
CA GLY A 65 -17.25 -35.16 -1.68
C GLY A 65 -18.63 -35.82 -1.59
N TYR A 66 -19.15 -36.08 -0.39
CA TYR A 66 -20.47 -36.64 -0.18
C TYR A 66 -21.27 -35.81 0.84
N LEU A 67 -22.59 -35.98 0.86
CA LEU A 67 -23.44 -35.24 1.79
C LEU A 67 -23.41 -35.94 3.14
N ASP A 68 -22.56 -35.47 4.05
CA ASP A 68 -22.47 -35.92 5.45
C ASP A 68 -23.10 -34.91 6.42
N PRO A 69 -23.29 -35.25 7.71
CA PRO A 69 -23.92 -34.35 8.68
C PRO A 69 -23.19 -33.01 8.85
N SER A 70 -21.86 -32.98 8.70
CA SER A 70 -21.09 -31.74 8.84
C SER A 70 -21.26 -30.81 7.65
N THR A 71 -21.33 -31.40 6.44
CA THR A 71 -21.61 -30.72 5.18
C THR A 71 -23.04 -30.22 5.15
N GLN A 72 -23.99 -31.02 5.65
CA GLN A 72 -25.38 -30.60 5.83
C GLN A 72 -25.48 -29.38 6.74
N GLU A 73 -24.84 -29.42 7.93
CA GLU A 73 -24.86 -28.29 8.86
C GLU A 73 -24.30 -27.02 8.19
N ALA A 74 -23.21 -27.15 7.42
CA ALA A 74 -22.62 -26.05 6.68
C ALA A 74 -23.56 -25.50 5.58
N LEU A 75 -24.24 -26.37 4.83
CA LEU A 75 -25.20 -25.99 3.78
C LEU A 75 -26.45 -25.30 4.33
N GLU A 76 -26.87 -25.67 5.55
CA GLU A 76 -28.06 -25.10 6.21
C GLU A 76 -27.77 -23.81 7.00
N ARG A 77 -26.50 -23.41 7.13
CA ARG A 77 -26.15 -22.14 7.79
C ARG A 77 -26.63 -20.97 6.93
N PRO A 78 -27.34 -20.00 7.54
CA PRO A 78 -27.70 -18.77 6.84
C PRO A 78 -26.47 -18.05 6.28
N ARG A 79 -26.60 -17.39 5.15
CA ARG A 79 -25.51 -16.82 4.36
C ARG A 79 -25.95 -15.67 3.47
N CYS A 80 -24.97 -14.99 2.89
CA CYS A 80 -25.14 -14.07 1.78
C CYS A 80 -25.60 -14.80 0.50
N GLY A 81 -26.46 -14.14 -0.29
CA GLY A 81 -27.04 -14.60 -1.54
C GLY A 81 -26.17 -14.41 -2.78
N VAL A 82 -25.03 -13.71 -2.66
CA VAL A 82 -24.07 -13.50 -3.74
C VAL A 82 -23.33 -14.83 -4.06
N PRO A 83 -23.13 -15.18 -5.34
CA PRO A 83 -22.40 -16.41 -5.71
C PRO A 83 -20.92 -16.40 -5.33
N ASP A 84 -20.35 -17.57 -5.03
CA ASP A 84 -18.95 -17.77 -4.60
C ASP A 84 -17.96 -17.94 -5.79
N VAL A 85 -18.41 -17.71 -7.03
CA VAL A 85 -17.70 -18.12 -8.27
C VAL A 85 -16.22 -17.68 -8.29
N PRO A 86 -15.86 -16.42 -8.00
CA PRO A 86 -14.46 -16.02 -8.05
C PRO A 86 -13.63 -16.64 -6.92
N THR A 87 -14.22 -16.82 -5.73
CA THR A 87 -13.61 -17.50 -4.58
C THR A 87 -13.33 -18.98 -4.88
N VAL A 88 -14.30 -19.68 -5.47
CA VAL A 88 -14.16 -21.08 -5.92
C VAL A 88 -13.10 -21.20 -7.01
N ALA A 89 -13.06 -20.27 -7.96
CA ALA A 89 -12.05 -20.29 -9.02
C ALA A 89 -10.62 -20.06 -8.48
N ALA A 90 -10.46 -19.28 -7.41
CA ALA A 90 -9.17 -19.00 -6.79
C ALA A 90 -8.64 -20.20 -5.99
N THR A 91 -9.50 -20.85 -5.19
CA THR A 91 -9.12 -22.06 -4.41
C THR A 91 -8.69 -23.20 -5.33
N HIS A 92 -9.37 -23.40 -6.47
CA HIS A 92 -8.99 -24.42 -7.47
C HIS A 92 -7.60 -24.21 -8.10
N ARG A 93 -7.04 -22.99 -8.05
CA ARG A 93 -5.68 -22.70 -8.57
C ARG A 93 -4.58 -22.94 -7.54
N GLY A 94 -4.93 -23.38 -6.33
CA GLY A 94 -3.98 -23.53 -5.22
C GLY A 94 -3.45 -22.17 -4.73
N GLU A 95 -4.15 -21.08 -5.05
CA GLU A 95 -3.85 -19.76 -4.53
C GLU A 95 -4.44 -19.67 -3.11
N SER A 96 -3.62 -19.31 -2.12
CA SER A 96 -4.13 -18.89 -0.82
C SER A 96 -4.84 -17.56 -1.00
N ALA A 97 -6.12 -17.62 -1.35
CA ALA A 97 -6.93 -16.43 -1.53
C ALA A 97 -7.42 -15.97 -0.16
N GLU A 98 -6.53 -15.30 0.60
CA GLU A 98 -6.94 -14.60 1.82
C GLU A 98 -8.17 -13.72 1.50
N PHE A 99 -8.20 -13.08 0.31
CA PHE A 99 -9.39 -12.46 -0.27
C PHE A 99 -9.41 -12.48 -1.81
N VAL A 100 -10.61 -12.42 -2.42
CA VAL A 100 -10.81 -12.38 -3.89
C VAL A 100 -11.47 -11.06 -4.31
N LEU A 101 -11.05 -10.51 -5.46
CA LEU A 101 -11.59 -9.29 -6.04
C LEU A 101 -12.32 -9.60 -7.35
N ARG A 102 -13.52 -9.04 -7.52
CA ARG A 102 -14.25 -9.11 -8.80
C ARG A 102 -13.71 -8.12 -9.85
N GLY A 103 -12.93 -7.12 -9.41
CA GLY A 103 -12.20 -6.19 -10.29
C GLY A 103 -12.96 -4.92 -10.69
N CYS A 104 -14.14 -4.66 -10.12
CA CYS A 104 -14.88 -3.40 -10.30
C CYS A 104 -14.92 -2.59 -9.00
N SER A 105 -14.60 -1.30 -9.07
CA SER A 105 -14.68 -0.35 -7.96
C SER A 105 -15.15 1.02 -8.46
N TYR A 106 -15.57 1.88 -7.54
CA TYR A 106 -15.90 3.27 -7.88
C TYR A 106 -14.62 4.10 -8.08
N ASN A 107 -14.61 4.94 -9.10
CA ASN A 107 -13.55 5.91 -9.35
C ASN A 107 -13.72 7.23 -8.56
N ARG A 108 -14.84 7.37 -7.85
CA ARG A 108 -15.24 8.52 -7.04
C ARG A 108 -15.24 8.13 -5.57
N LEU A 109 -14.83 9.06 -4.72
CA LEU A 109 -14.70 8.81 -3.28
C LEU A 109 -15.91 9.33 -2.49
N ALA A 110 -16.66 10.30 -3.03
CA ALA A 110 -17.94 10.73 -2.46
C ALA A 110 -19.07 9.85 -3.00
N LEU A 111 -19.57 8.96 -2.16
CA LEU A 111 -20.65 8.02 -2.47
C LEU A 111 -21.88 8.36 -1.62
N THR A 112 -23.05 8.07 -2.17
CA THR A 112 -24.34 8.40 -1.59
C THR A 112 -25.19 7.15 -1.51
N PHE A 113 -25.99 7.04 -0.46
CA PHE A 113 -26.93 5.94 -0.30
C PHE A 113 -28.30 6.45 0.12
N ARG A 114 -29.33 5.68 -0.20
CA ARG A 114 -30.71 5.94 0.22
C ARG A 114 -31.40 4.65 0.63
N PHE A 115 -32.43 4.77 1.45
CA PHE A 115 -33.33 3.66 1.77
C PHE A 115 -34.55 3.69 0.83
N ALA A 116 -34.88 2.55 0.24
CA ALA A 116 -36.11 2.36 -0.52
C ALA A 116 -37.32 2.17 0.41
N ASN A 117 -37.12 1.44 1.51
CA ASN A 117 -38.10 1.12 2.55
C ASN A 117 -37.37 0.74 3.86
N GLY A 118 -38.07 0.13 4.81
CA GLY A 118 -37.54 -0.43 6.06
C GLY A 118 -38.25 -1.75 6.39
N THR A 119 -37.96 -2.34 7.56
CA THR A 119 -38.62 -3.56 8.04
C THR A 119 -39.58 -3.27 9.20
N GLY A 120 -40.59 -4.13 9.38
CA GLY A 120 -41.51 -4.07 10.52
C GLY A 120 -40.98 -4.73 11.80
N ASP A 121 -39.84 -5.44 11.72
CA ASP A 121 -39.29 -6.22 12.84
C ASP A 121 -38.62 -5.37 13.92
N ILE A 122 -38.11 -4.21 13.54
CA ILE A 122 -37.38 -3.27 14.40
C ILE A 122 -38.20 -1.99 14.50
N THR A 123 -38.42 -1.51 15.71
CA THR A 123 -39.23 -0.31 15.93
C THR A 123 -38.47 0.95 15.53
N GLY A 124 -39.11 1.84 14.76
CA GLY A 124 -38.55 3.15 14.41
C GLY A 124 -37.67 3.07 13.17
N ASP A 125 -36.50 3.72 13.22
CA ASP A 125 -35.49 3.75 12.14
C ASP A 125 -34.15 3.11 12.60
N ASP A 126 -34.17 2.29 13.66
CA ASP A 126 -32.94 1.72 14.23
C ASP A 126 -32.25 0.72 13.28
N GLU A 127 -33.00 0.08 12.38
CA GLU A 127 -32.47 -0.73 11.28
C GLU A 127 -31.65 0.13 10.30
N ARG A 128 -32.13 1.35 10.01
CA ARG A 128 -31.42 2.30 9.14
C ARG A 128 -30.19 2.85 9.83
N ALA A 129 -30.28 3.11 11.13
CA ALA A 129 -29.13 3.50 11.95
C ALA A 129 -28.06 2.40 11.98
N ALA A 130 -28.45 1.12 12.03
CA ALA A 130 -27.53 -0.02 11.94
C ALA A 130 -26.80 -0.06 10.58
N VAL A 131 -27.52 0.09 9.47
CA VAL A 131 -26.91 0.17 8.13
C VAL A 131 -25.96 1.36 8.02
N GLN A 132 -26.33 2.52 8.58
CA GLN A 132 -25.47 3.70 8.56
C GLN A 132 -24.19 3.52 9.38
N ARG A 133 -24.23 2.80 10.52
CA ARG A 133 -23.04 2.40 11.26
C ARG A 133 -22.12 1.49 10.45
N ALA A 134 -22.69 0.53 9.71
CA ALA A 134 -21.91 -0.33 8.83
C ALA A 134 -21.19 0.45 7.71
N PHE A 135 -21.84 1.44 7.08
CA PHE A 135 -21.16 2.36 6.16
C PHE A 135 -20.02 3.13 6.84
N ASN A 136 -20.22 3.61 8.08
CA ASN A 136 -19.20 4.31 8.84
C ASN A 136 -17.99 3.41 9.18
N THR A 137 -18.23 2.13 9.48
CA THR A 137 -17.17 1.15 9.72
C THR A 137 -16.27 0.99 8.49
N TRP A 138 -16.84 0.87 7.29
CA TRP A 138 -16.05 0.87 6.05
C TRP A 138 -15.33 2.20 5.79
N ALA A 139 -16.00 3.33 6.01
CA ALA A 139 -15.37 4.65 5.86
C ALA A 139 -14.17 4.84 6.81
N SER A 140 -14.18 4.20 7.99
CA SER A 140 -13.10 4.33 8.98
C SER A 140 -11.75 3.76 8.52
N VAL A 141 -11.75 2.81 7.56
CA VAL A 141 -10.54 2.16 7.05
C VAL A 141 -10.11 2.65 5.66
N LEU A 142 -10.94 3.49 5.03
CA LEU A 142 -10.74 4.08 3.72
C LEU A 142 -10.37 5.57 3.84
N ARG A 143 -9.37 6.01 3.08
CA ARG A 143 -8.99 7.43 3.04
C ARG A 143 -9.74 8.14 1.92
N GLY A 144 -10.45 9.20 2.29
CA GLY A 144 -11.17 10.06 1.35
C GLY A 144 -12.52 9.52 0.85
N VAL A 145 -12.84 8.24 1.12
CA VAL A 145 -14.16 7.68 0.82
C VAL A 145 -15.16 8.11 1.89
N SER A 146 -16.30 8.66 1.47
CA SER A 146 -17.37 9.10 2.36
C SER A 146 -18.72 8.60 1.86
N PHE A 147 -19.60 8.20 2.78
CA PHE A 147 -20.96 7.80 2.49
C PHE A 147 -21.94 8.82 3.05
N THR A 148 -22.80 9.38 2.20
CA THR A 148 -23.81 10.37 2.62
C THR A 148 -25.21 9.84 2.36
N LEU A 149 -26.05 9.85 3.38
CA LEU A 149 -27.48 9.55 3.23
C LEU A 149 -28.15 10.66 2.40
N THR A 150 -28.92 10.28 1.39
CA THR A 150 -29.65 11.20 0.52
C THR A 150 -31.06 10.68 0.24
N THR A 151 -31.92 11.57 -0.24
CA THR A 151 -33.26 11.23 -0.78
C THR A 151 -33.28 11.27 -2.32
N ALA A 152 -32.16 11.65 -2.94
CA ALA A 152 -32.06 11.76 -4.40
C ALA A 152 -32.21 10.38 -5.07
N ALA A 153 -33.02 10.30 -6.13
CA ALA A 153 -33.31 9.03 -6.80
C ALA A 153 -32.06 8.37 -7.42
N ASN A 154 -31.08 9.18 -7.81
CA ASN A 154 -29.81 8.77 -8.41
C ASN A 154 -28.68 8.54 -7.38
N ALA A 155 -29.02 8.17 -6.14
CA ALA A 155 -28.04 7.70 -5.17
C ALA A 155 -27.25 6.50 -5.72
N ASP A 156 -25.99 6.36 -5.32
CA ASP A 156 -25.14 5.25 -5.77
C ASP A 156 -25.60 3.92 -5.22
N PHE A 157 -26.08 3.95 -3.97
CA PHE A 157 -26.57 2.77 -3.29
C PHE A 157 -28.04 2.91 -2.91
N VAL A 158 -28.78 1.83 -3.12
CA VAL A 158 -30.19 1.72 -2.72
C VAL A 158 -30.34 0.51 -1.82
N VAL A 159 -30.71 0.76 -0.56
CA VAL A 159 -30.89 -0.27 0.46
C VAL A 159 -32.38 -0.52 0.68
N GLY A 160 -32.82 -1.77 0.70
CA GLY A 160 -34.22 -2.11 0.97
C GLY A 160 -34.45 -3.54 1.45
N TRP A 161 -35.67 -3.77 1.95
CA TRP A 161 -36.18 -5.04 2.46
C TRP A 161 -37.27 -5.57 1.52
N PHE A 162 -37.15 -6.82 1.11
CA PHE A 162 -38.05 -7.45 0.14
C PHE A 162 -38.29 -8.91 0.48
N THR A 163 -39.36 -9.51 -0.02
CA THR A 163 -39.65 -10.94 0.16
C THR A 163 -39.79 -11.63 -1.19
N GLY A 164 -39.26 -12.84 -1.34
CA GLY A 164 -39.46 -13.65 -2.55
C GLY A 164 -38.97 -12.95 -3.83
N ALA A 165 -39.75 -13.03 -4.92
CA ALA A 165 -39.42 -12.36 -6.17
C ALA A 165 -39.68 -10.86 -6.09
N HIS A 166 -38.64 -10.04 -6.31
CA HIS A 166 -38.68 -8.59 -6.09
C HIS A 166 -38.07 -7.76 -7.23
N GLY A 167 -38.06 -8.30 -8.45
CA GLY A 167 -37.83 -7.53 -9.68
C GLY A 167 -36.38 -7.42 -10.16
N ASP A 168 -35.43 -8.01 -9.46
CA ASP A 168 -34.00 -7.97 -9.80
C ASP A 168 -33.46 -9.28 -10.43
N GLY A 169 -34.29 -10.32 -10.51
CA GLY A 169 -33.95 -11.65 -11.02
C GLY A 169 -33.39 -12.63 -9.97
N SER A 170 -33.21 -12.19 -8.73
CA SER A 170 -32.64 -12.95 -7.62
C SER A 170 -33.67 -13.12 -6.50
N ALA A 171 -34.67 -13.96 -6.69
CA ALA A 171 -35.71 -14.14 -5.68
C ALA A 171 -35.16 -14.69 -4.34
N PHE A 172 -35.64 -14.15 -3.22
CA PHE A 172 -35.35 -14.69 -1.89
C PHE A 172 -36.10 -16.00 -1.63
N ASP A 173 -35.52 -16.85 -0.78
CA ASP A 173 -36.04 -18.17 -0.42
C ASP A 173 -37.00 -18.16 0.77
N GLY A 174 -37.08 -17.06 1.53
CA GLY A 174 -37.86 -16.98 2.77
C GLY A 174 -37.00 -17.32 3.98
N VAL A 175 -37.62 -17.74 5.08
CA VAL A 175 -36.88 -17.97 6.35
C VAL A 175 -35.75 -19.01 6.20
N GLY A 176 -34.55 -18.60 6.59
CA GLY A 176 -33.31 -19.36 6.59
C GLY A 176 -32.52 -19.25 5.28
N ASN A 177 -31.31 -19.81 5.28
CA ASN A 177 -30.42 -19.85 4.12
C ASN A 177 -30.03 -18.47 3.55
N THR A 178 -30.79 -17.81 2.67
CA THR A 178 -30.35 -16.54 2.07
C THR A 178 -30.85 -15.33 2.88
N LEU A 179 -29.94 -14.60 3.52
CA LEU A 179 -30.30 -13.46 4.37
C LEU A 179 -30.47 -12.15 3.59
N ALA A 180 -29.57 -11.90 2.65
CA ALA A 180 -29.48 -10.66 1.89
C ALA A 180 -28.63 -10.91 0.63
N HIS A 181 -28.62 -9.94 -0.28
CA HIS A 181 -27.62 -9.85 -1.33
C HIS A 181 -27.36 -8.41 -1.74
N ALA A 182 -26.20 -8.17 -2.32
CA ALA A 182 -25.81 -6.90 -2.92
C ALA A 182 -25.29 -7.06 -4.35
N PHE A 183 -25.38 -5.97 -5.10
CA PHE A 183 -24.89 -5.88 -6.46
C PHE A 183 -23.65 -4.99 -6.54
N TYR A 184 -22.59 -5.57 -7.09
CA TYR A 184 -21.27 -4.96 -7.27
C TYR A 184 -21.30 -3.59 -7.99
N PRO A 185 -20.21 -2.81 -7.91
CA PRO A 185 -20.06 -1.57 -8.67
C PRO A 185 -20.27 -1.75 -10.19
N PRO A 186 -20.67 -0.70 -10.92
CA PRO A 186 -20.68 -0.72 -12.38
C PRO A 186 -19.27 -0.99 -12.95
N PRO A 187 -19.16 -1.71 -14.08
CA PRO A 187 -20.23 -2.39 -14.81
C PRO A 187 -20.60 -3.77 -14.23
N CYS A 188 -19.85 -4.28 -13.25
CA CYS A 188 -19.99 -5.66 -12.73
C CYS A 188 -21.39 -5.99 -12.20
N GLY A 189 -22.08 -5.03 -11.58
CA GLY A 189 -23.44 -5.21 -11.05
C GLY A 189 -24.56 -5.10 -12.10
N GLY A 190 -24.25 -4.78 -13.35
CA GLY A 190 -25.23 -4.64 -14.43
C GLY A 190 -26.30 -3.58 -14.11
N ALA A 191 -27.56 -3.89 -14.43
CA ALA A 191 -28.69 -2.97 -14.24
C ALA A 191 -29.04 -2.70 -12.77
N ASN A 192 -28.62 -3.59 -11.86
CA ASN A 192 -28.93 -3.50 -10.43
C ASN A 192 -27.74 -2.97 -9.62
N ALA A 193 -26.66 -2.53 -10.27
CA ALA A 193 -25.44 -2.10 -9.60
C ALA A 193 -25.72 -1.09 -8.47
N GLY A 194 -25.17 -1.35 -7.28
CA GLY A 194 -25.38 -0.52 -6.10
C GLY A 194 -26.62 -0.86 -5.26
N ALA A 195 -27.41 -1.86 -5.64
CA ALA A 195 -28.54 -2.31 -4.81
C ALA A 195 -28.09 -3.27 -3.69
N LEU A 196 -28.66 -3.09 -2.49
CA LEU A 196 -28.52 -3.99 -1.33
C LEU A 196 -29.93 -4.36 -0.87
N HIS A 197 -30.25 -5.65 -0.93
CA HIS A 197 -31.56 -6.18 -0.58
C HIS A 197 -31.45 -7.12 0.62
N TYR A 198 -32.30 -6.91 1.62
CA TYR A 198 -32.53 -7.82 2.74
C TYR A 198 -33.75 -8.70 2.46
N ASP A 199 -33.71 -9.98 2.86
CA ASP A 199 -34.92 -10.82 2.89
C ASP A 199 -35.77 -10.44 4.11
N ASP A 200 -36.90 -9.78 3.88
CA ASP A 200 -37.86 -9.35 4.91
C ASP A 200 -38.73 -10.52 5.42
N ALA A 201 -38.49 -11.74 4.95
CA ALA A 201 -39.04 -12.95 5.57
C ALA A 201 -38.23 -13.41 6.79
N GLU A 202 -36.97 -13.00 6.91
CA GLU A 202 -36.16 -13.21 8.12
C GLU A 202 -36.66 -12.37 9.28
N THR A 203 -36.23 -12.69 10.51
CA THR A 203 -36.50 -11.84 11.67
C THR A 203 -35.29 -10.97 11.98
N TRP A 204 -35.38 -9.69 11.63
CA TRP A 204 -34.30 -8.71 11.83
C TRP A 204 -34.26 -8.19 13.27
N ALA A 205 -33.04 -7.99 13.78
CA ALA A 205 -32.80 -7.43 15.11
C ALA A 205 -31.51 -6.59 15.13
N LEU A 206 -31.28 -5.93 16.27
CA LEU A 206 -30.06 -5.15 16.57
C LEU A 206 -29.03 -5.94 17.39
N ALA A 207 -29.26 -7.24 17.58
CA ALA A 207 -28.34 -8.18 18.20
C ALA A 207 -28.72 -9.60 17.77
N HIS A 208 -27.76 -10.50 17.72
CA HIS A 208 -28.04 -11.90 17.42
C HIS A 208 -28.73 -12.60 18.60
N GLY A 209 -29.82 -13.32 18.33
CA GLY A 209 -30.54 -14.11 19.33
C GLY A 209 -31.41 -15.20 18.72
N GLY A 210 -31.03 -16.47 18.89
CA GLY A 210 -31.80 -17.60 18.34
C GLY A 210 -31.96 -17.51 16.82
N GLN A 211 -33.19 -17.33 16.33
CA GLN A 211 -33.46 -17.16 14.89
C GLN A 211 -33.35 -15.70 14.40
N GLN A 212 -33.10 -14.74 15.30
CA GLN A 212 -32.92 -13.34 14.92
C GLN A 212 -31.58 -13.13 14.23
N ARG A 213 -31.57 -12.23 13.24
CA ARG A 213 -30.39 -11.84 12.46
C ARG A 213 -29.99 -10.43 12.81
N ASP A 214 -28.69 -10.24 13.07
CA ASP A 214 -28.17 -8.92 13.36
C ASP A 214 -28.08 -8.09 12.07
N THR A 215 -28.86 -7.01 12.01
CA THR A 215 -28.98 -6.14 10.83
C THR A 215 -27.65 -5.49 10.47
N GLU A 216 -26.88 -5.05 11.47
CA GLU A 216 -25.59 -4.38 11.25
C GLU A 216 -24.53 -5.33 10.70
N THR A 217 -24.47 -6.56 11.22
CA THR A 217 -23.56 -7.60 10.72
C THR A 217 -23.81 -7.89 9.25
N VAL A 218 -25.07 -8.11 8.86
CA VAL A 218 -25.43 -8.36 7.46
C VAL A 218 -25.17 -7.11 6.61
N ALA A 219 -25.51 -5.92 7.09
CA ALA A 219 -25.20 -4.66 6.40
C ALA A 219 -23.70 -4.54 6.10
N LEU A 220 -22.85 -4.81 7.10
CA LEU A 220 -21.41 -4.67 6.98
C LEU A 220 -20.84 -5.60 5.92
N HIS A 221 -21.34 -6.84 5.85
CA HIS A 221 -21.01 -7.79 4.80
C HIS A 221 -21.44 -7.31 3.41
N GLU A 222 -22.73 -7.01 3.23
CA GLU A 222 -23.27 -6.66 1.91
C GLU A 222 -22.70 -5.33 1.36
N ILE A 223 -22.37 -4.38 2.24
CA ILE A 223 -21.68 -3.15 1.83
C ILE A 223 -20.29 -3.45 1.26
N GLY A 224 -19.61 -4.51 1.71
CA GLY A 224 -18.36 -4.96 1.09
C GLY A 224 -18.55 -5.30 -0.39
N HIS A 225 -19.63 -6.01 -0.74
CA HIS A 225 -19.99 -6.27 -2.14
C HIS A 225 -20.38 -5.00 -2.89
N LEU A 226 -21.13 -4.08 -2.27
CA LEU A 226 -21.42 -2.77 -2.87
C LEU A 226 -20.13 -2.03 -3.25
N LEU A 227 -19.06 -2.21 -2.48
CA LEU A 227 -17.75 -1.62 -2.73
C LEU A 227 -16.86 -2.45 -3.66
N GLY A 228 -17.24 -3.67 -4.01
CA GLY A 228 -16.54 -4.50 -4.99
C GLY A 228 -15.75 -5.69 -4.43
N LEU A 229 -15.83 -5.93 -3.12
CA LEU A 229 -15.23 -7.12 -2.50
C LEU A 229 -16.02 -8.37 -2.84
N ASP A 230 -15.31 -9.49 -2.95
CA ASP A 230 -15.91 -10.81 -3.01
C ASP A 230 -15.86 -11.51 -1.65
N HIS A 231 -16.44 -12.71 -1.57
CA HIS A 231 -16.35 -13.52 -0.37
C HIS A 231 -14.91 -13.91 -0.02
N SER A 232 -14.57 -13.78 1.26
CA SER A 232 -13.33 -14.27 1.86
C SER A 232 -13.42 -15.76 2.17
N THR A 233 -12.30 -16.49 2.10
CA THR A 233 -12.21 -17.87 2.62
C THR A 233 -11.84 -17.91 4.11
N VAL A 234 -11.59 -16.75 4.74
CA VAL A 234 -11.24 -16.67 6.16
C VAL A 234 -12.52 -16.71 6.98
N ALA A 235 -12.80 -17.84 7.64
CA ALA A 235 -14.05 -18.09 8.37
C ALA A 235 -14.45 -17.00 9.41
N GLY A 236 -13.50 -16.22 9.91
CA GLY A 236 -13.72 -15.11 10.85
C GLY A 236 -13.86 -13.72 10.22
N ALA A 237 -13.61 -13.57 8.92
CA ALA A 237 -13.75 -12.31 8.21
C ALA A 237 -15.20 -11.85 8.13
N VAL A 238 -15.40 -10.54 7.98
CA VAL A 238 -16.73 -9.98 7.70
C VAL A 238 -17.21 -10.48 6.35
N MET A 239 -16.34 -10.54 5.34
CA MET A 239 -16.68 -11.02 4.00
C MET A 239 -16.80 -12.55 3.88
N PHE A 240 -16.75 -13.32 4.97
CA PHE A 240 -17.06 -14.75 4.89
C PHE A 240 -18.56 -14.96 4.62
N ALA A 241 -18.90 -15.82 3.65
CA ALA A 241 -20.26 -15.91 3.12
C ALA A 241 -21.32 -16.35 4.16
N SER A 242 -20.97 -17.25 5.09
CA SER A 242 -21.91 -17.74 6.11
C SER A 242 -22.00 -16.83 7.33
N TYR A 243 -23.23 -16.63 7.78
CA TYR A 243 -23.55 -15.92 9.00
C TYR A 243 -23.22 -16.76 10.23
N GLY A 244 -22.19 -16.34 10.97
CA GLY A 244 -21.70 -17.00 12.18
C GLY A 244 -22.13 -16.34 13.50
N GLY A 245 -23.08 -15.41 13.48
CA GLY A 245 -23.44 -14.56 14.62
C GLY A 245 -22.97 -13.11 14.42
N GLU A 246 -22.96 -12.32 15.51
CA GLU A 246 -22.61 -10.90 15.44
C GLU A 246 -21.14 -10.69 15.03
N ARG A 247 -20.93 -9.94 13.94
CA ARG A 247 -19.61 -9.59 13.38
C ARG A 247 -19.63 -8.17 12.83
N ARG A 248 -19.28 -7.21 13.68
CA ARG A 248 -19.31 -5.77 13.36
C ARG A 248 -17.94 -5.12 13.26
N GLN A 249 -16.87 -5.91 13.36
CA GLN A 249 -15.48 -5.45 13.31
C GLN A 249 -14.79 -6.03 12.09
N LEU A 250 -14.22 -5.16 11.26
CA LEU A 250 -13.42 -5.57 10.11
C LEU A 250 -12.16 -6.30 10.58
N THR A 251 -11.87 -7.44 9.97
CA THR A 251 -10.61 -8.15 10.15
C THR A 251 -9.54 -7.55 9.24
N GLN A 252 -8.28 -7.97 9.43
CA GLN A 252 -7.19 -7.52 8.56
C GLN A 252 -7.42 -7.94 7.10
N ASP A 253 -8.05 -9.10 6.88
CA ASP A 253 -8.38 -9.59 5.55
C ASP A 253 -9.35 -8.64 4.81
N ASP A 254 -10.42 -8.23 5.50
CA ASP A 254 -11.40 -7.27 4.97
C ASP A 254 -10.74 -5.92 4.63
N ILE A 255 -9.83 -5.46 5.50
CA ILE A 255 -9.11 -4.19 5.36
C ILE A 255 -8.12 -4.24 4.19
N ASP A 256 -7.37 -5.33 4.06
CA ASP A 256 -6.40 -5.50 2.97
C ASP A 256 -7.11 -5.64 1.63
N GLY A 257 -8.24 -6.35 1.59
CA GLY A 257 -9.13 -6.43 0.45
C GLY A 257 -9.58 -5.06 -0.05
N ILE A 258 -10.19 -4.27 0.84
CA ILE A 258 -10.79 -2.99 0.43
C ILE A 258 -9.73 -1.96 0.00
N ARG A 259 -8.55 -1.97 0.63
CA ARG A 259 -7.44 -1.06 0.29
C ARG A 259 -6.71 -1.42 -1.01
N ARG A 260 -6.98 -2.59 -1.60
CA ARG A 260 -6.56 -2.88 -2.99
C ARG A 260 -7.51 -2.27 -4.02
N LEU A 261 -8.79 -2.10 -3.69
CA LEU A 261 -9.79 -1.52 -4.60
C LEU A 261 -9.83 0.01 -4.54
N TYR A 262 -9.58 0.57 -3.35
CA TYR A 262 -9.65 2.00 -3.09
C TYR A 262 -8.32 2.51 -2.56
N PRO A 263 -7.93 3.75 -2.94
CA PRO A 263 -6.65 4.30 -2.52
C PRO A 263 -6.59 4.45 -1.00
N ALA A 264 -5.48 4.02 -0.40
CA ALA A 264 -5.16 4.28 1.00
C ALA A 264 -4.42 5.63 1.17
N LEU A 265 -3.97 6.23 0.08
CA LEU A 265 -3.37 7.57 0.06
C LEU A 265 -4.15 8.46 -0.90
N VAL A 266 -4.43 9.69 -0.47
CA VAL A 266 -5.18 10.66 -1.29
C VAL A 266 -4.27 11.81 -1.67
N ARG A 267 -4.31 12.19 -2.94
CA ARG A 267 -3.62 13.38 -3.43
C ARG A 267 -4.31 14.62 -2.89
N LEU A 268 -3.58 15.44 -2.14
CA LEU A 268 -4.14 16.67 -1.55
C LEU A 268 -3.97 17.86 -2.50
N GLY A 269 -2.79 18.02 -3.10
CA GLY A 269 -2.49 19.12 -4.00
C GLY A 269 -1.16 18.96 -4.72
N ASP A 270 -0.77 19.98 -5.47
CA ASP A 270 0.54 20.04 -6.12
C ASP A 270 1.11 21.46 -6.17
N SER A 271 2.32 21.58 -6.71
CA SER A 271 3.02 22.85 -6.96
C SER A 271 2.74 23.48 -8.34
N GLY A 272 1.87 22.88 -9.16
CA GLY A 272 1.78 23.17 -10.59
C GLY A 272 3.12 22.97 -11.32
N SER A 273 3.41 23.83 -12.29
CA SER A 273 4.66 23.80 -13.10
C SER A 273 5.61 24.97 -12.79
N GLN A 274 5.62 25.43 -11.54
CA GLN A 274 6.28 26.68 -11.12
C GLN A 274 7.82 26.63 -11.05
N ALA A 275 8.44 25.46 -11.21
CA ALA A 275 9.87 25.26 -10.96
C ALA A 275 10.74 25.00 -12.20
N GLY A 276 10.15 24.99 -13.40
CA GLY A 276 10.91 24.83 -14.65
C GLY A 276 11.59 23.46 -14.78
N PHE A 277 12.45 23.32 -15.78
CA PHE A 277 13.10 22.05 -16.14
C PHE A 277 13.97 21.49 -15.01
N VAL A 278 13.93 20.16 -14.83
CA VAL A 278 14.85 19.44 -13.96
C VAL A 278 15.45 18.20 -14.59
N GLY A 279 16.74 18.00 -14.38
CA GLY A 279 17.48 16.82 -14.82
C GLY A 279 17.78 15.82 -13.71
N GLU A 280 17.67 16.22 -12.44
CA GLU A 280 17.95 15.43 -11.24
C GLU A 280 17.29 16.15 -10.04
N ILE A 281 16.87 15.38 -9.04
CA ILE A 281 16.11 15.88 -7.88
C ILE A 281 16.65 15.20 -6.63
N ALA A 282 16.88 15.98 -5.59
CA ALA A 282 17.03 15.54 -4.21
C ALA A 282 16.22 16.48 -3.31
N ALA A 283 15.70 16.00 -2.18
CA ALA A 283 14.82 16.81 -1.34
C ALA A 283 15.00 16.49 0.14
N VAL A 284 14.81 17.51 0.97
CA VAL A 284 14.78 17.41 2.43
C VAL A 284 13.64 18.25 2.98
N ALA A 285 13.14 17.89 4.16
CA ALA A 285 12.15 18.67 4.90
C ALA A 285 12.79 19.21 6.17
N PRO A 286 13.13 20.52 6.22
CA PRO A 286 13.63 21.15 7.43
C PRO A 286 12.65 20.96 8.59
N GLU A 287 13.18 20.94 9.81
CA GLU A 287 12.37 20.64 10.99
C GLU A 287 11.32 21.71 11.29
N ARG A 288 11.48 22.94 10.79
CA ARG A 288 10.54 24.02 11.12
C ARG A 288 9.41 24.15 10.09
N GLY A 289 8.18 24.11 10.62
CA GLY A 289 6.96 24.30 9.84
C GLY A 289 6.67 23.14 8.88
N ARG A 290 5.78 23.37 7.92
CA ARG A 290 5.49 22.43 6.82
C ARG A 290 6.31 22.81 5.60
N ARG A 291 7.63 22.87 5.76
CA ARG A 291 8.56 23.28 4.71
C ARG A 291 9.34 22.11 4.15
N LEU A 292 9.86 22.36 2.95
CA LEU A 292 10.71 21.44 2.22
C LEU A 292 11.57 22.20 1.22
N VAL A 293 12.73 21.64 0.93
CA VAL A 293 13.71 22.20 0.01
C VAL A 293 14.05 21.13 -1.00
N THR A 294 13.97 21.49 -2.29
CA THR A 294 14.42 20.63 -3.38
C THR A 294 15.73 21.17 -3.93
N ALA A 295 16.78 20.33 -3.94
CA ALA A 295 17.96 20.54 -4.75
C ALA A 295 17.70 19.95 -6.14
N VAL A 296 17.90 20.74 -7.19
CA VAL A 296 17.66 20.29 -8.57
C VAL A 296 18.78 20.68 -9.50
N ARG A 297 19.02 19.82 -10.51
CA ARG A 297 19.89 20.16 -11.64
C ARG A 297 19.06 20.82 -12.73
N THR A 298 19.35 22.08 -13.01
CA THR A 298 18.64 22.86 -14.05
C THR A 298 18.99 22.40 -15.45
N GLN A 299 18.29 22.93 -16.47
CA GLN A 299 18.62 22.67 -17.88
C GLN A 299 20.02 23.16 -18.27
N ALA A 300 20.50 24.22 -17.61
CA ALA A 300 21.85 24.75 -17.79
C ALA A 300 22.93 23.88 -17.12
N GLY A 301 22.54 22.81 -16.41
CA GLY A 301 23.47 21.96 -15.67
C GLY A 301 24.00 22.62 -14.40
N THR A 302 23.25 23.56 -13.81
CA THR A 302 23.57 24.19 -12.52
C THR A 302 22.73 23.60 -11.39
N LEU A 303 23.28 23.62 -10.16
CA LEU A 303 22.49 23.31 -8.97
C LEU A 303 21.62 24.52 -8.60
N LYS A 304 20.36 24.26 -8.29
CA LYS A 304 19.42 25.24 -7.73
C LYS A 304 18.68 24.63 -6.55
N LEU A 305 18.66 25.32 -5.41
CA LEU A 305 17.77 24.99 -4.31
C LEU A 305 16.49 25.79 -4.47
N ILE A 306 15.35 25.17 -4.20
CA ILE A 306 14.04 25.81 -4.20
C ILE A 306 13.36 25.47 -2.88
N ALA A 307 12.93 26.52 -2.16
CA ALA A 307 12.19 26.39 -0.92
C ALA A 307 10.70 26.39 -1.20
N TRP A 308 9.98 25.54 -0.47
CA TRP A 308 8.54 25.38 -0.60
C TRP A 308 7.85 25.36 0.75
N GLU A 309 6.61 25.83 0.75
CA GLU A 309 5.67 25.73 1.86
C GLU A 309 4.48 24.84 1.46
N LEU A 310 4.23 23.80 2.25
CA LEU A 310 3.05 22.95 2.14
C LEU A 310 1.90 23.56 2.95
N ARG A 311 0.88 24.02 2.24
CA ARG A 311 -0.30 24.66 2.83
C ARG A 311 -1.27 23.65 3.42
N THR A 312 -2.22 24.15 4.22
CA THR A 312 -3.28 23.33 4.85
C THR A 312 -4.20 22.66 3.85
N ASP A 313 -4.43 23.29 2.69
CA ASP A 313 -5.20 22.72 1.57
C ASP A 313 -4.41 21.67 0.75
N GLY A 314 -3.15 21.42 1.09
CA GLY A 314 -2.26 20.50 0.39
C GLY A 314 -1.51 21.09 -0.79
N SER A 315 -1.78 22.33 -1.20
CA SER A 315 -1.00 22.99 -2.26
C SER A 315 0.44 23.28 -1.80
N LEU A 316 1.39 23.26 -2.74
CA LEU A 316 2.79 23.59 -2.49
C LEU A 316 3.12 24.94 -3.12
N LEU A 317 3.50 25.91 -2.29
CA LEU A 317 3.92 27.24 -2.74
C LEU A 317 5.45 27.31 -2.83
N ARG A 318 5.98 27.74 -3.97
CA ARG A 318 7.39 28.14 -4.09
C ARG A 318 7.62 29.46 -3.37
N THR A 319 8.46 29.49 -2.33
CA THR A 319 8.71 30.68 -1.51
C THR A 319 10.01 31.40 -1.87
N ALA A 320 11.05 30.65 -2.26
CA ALA A 320 12.35 31.20 -2.64
C ALA A 320 13.15 30.23 -3.53
N ASP A 321 14.23 30.72 -4.15
CA ASP A 321 15.27 29.90 -4.75
C ASP A 321 16.66 30.49 -4.57
N SER A 322 17.69 29.66 -4.68
CA SER A 322 19.08 30.05 -4.50
C SER A 322 19.67 30.82 -5.69
N GLY A 323 18.91 31.08 -6.76
CA GLY A 323 19.44 31.58 -8.03
C GLY A 323 20.55 30.66 -8.57
N GLU A 324 21.62 31.27 -9.09
CA GLU A 324 22.77 30.57 -9.66
C GLU A 324 23.96 30.46 -8.68
N GLN A 325 23.73 30.64 -7.38
CA GLN A 325 24.78 30.67 -6.34
C GLN A 325 25.65 29.39 -6.30
N ALA A 326 25.12 28.24 -6.72
CA ALA A 326 25.81 26.95 -6.60
C ALA A 326 26.81 26.65 -7.72
N GLY A 327 26.63 27.24 -8.90
CA GLY A 327 27.38 26.88 -10.11
C GLY A 327 26.99 25.51 -10.71
N ALA A 328 27.88 24.97 -11.54
CA ALA A 328 27.64 23.76 -12.32
C ALA A 328 27.63 22.48 -11.47
N ALA A 329 26.66 21.61 -11.73
CA ALA A 329 26.48 20.32 -11.06
C ALA A 329 26.06 19.22 -12.05
N ARG A 330 26.72 18.06 -11.95
CA ARG A 330 26.40 16.86 -12.75
C ARG A 330 25.65 15.78 -11.97
N SER A 331 25.87 15.71 -10.66
CA SER A 331 25.11 14.86 -9.74
C SER A 331 24.92 15.62 -8.44
N ILE A 332 23.80 15.40 -7.77
CA ILE A 332 23.40 16.14 -6.57
C ILE A 332 22.78 15.20 -5.53
N ASP A 333 23.05 15.51 -4.26
CA ASP A 333 22.34 14.97 -3.12
C ASP A 333 22.28 16.04 -2.02
N ILE A 334 21.33 15.94 -1.09
CA ILE A 334 21.11 16.94 -0.04
C ILE A 334 20.74 16.28 1.27
N ALA A 335 21.31 16.77 2.36
CA ALA A 335 20.98 16.34 3.72
C ALA A 335 20.76 17.56 4.63
N LEU A 336 19.90 17.38 5.64
CA LEU A 336 19.70 18.38 6.69
C LEU A 336 20.96 18.48 7.56
N ALA A 337 21.30 19.70 7.96
CA ALA A 337 22.36 20.02 8.91
C ALA A 337 21.83 20.50 10.26
N GLY A 338 20.60 21.00 10.25
CA GLY A 338 19.90 21.55 11.41
C GLY A 338 18.47 21.96 11.03
N PRO A 339 17.79 22.76 11.88
CA PRO A 339 16.40 23.13 11.66
C PRO A 339 16.14 23.93 10.38
N ASP A 340 17.10 24.75 9.96
CA ASP A 340 17.03 25.66 8.82
C ASP A 340 18.29 25.58 7.92
N GLU A 341 19.19 24.65 8.24
CA GLU A 341 20.49 24.48 7.57
C GLU A 341 20.52 23.15 6.79
N MET A 342 21.21 23.13 5.66
CA MET A 342 21.36 21.94 4.83
C MET A 342 22.71 21.93 4.11
N VAL A 343 23.14 20.75 3.67
CA VAL A 343 24.36 20.57 2.90
C VAL A 343 24.04 19.82 1.63
N THR A 344 24.47 20.37 0.49
CA THR A 344 24.44 19.64 -0.78
C THR A 344 25.79 19.05 -1.06
N ALA A 345 25.81 17.79 -1.49
CA ALA A 345 26.96 17.17 -2.12
C ALA A 345 26.78 17.21 -3.64
N VAL A 346 27.75 17.76 -4.35
CA VAL A 346 27.67 17.93 -5.81
C VAL A 346 28.89 17.39 -6.52
N ARG A 347 28.65 16.81 -7.71
CA ARG A 347 29.71 16.58 -8.69
C ARG A 347 29.88 17.82 -9.54
N THR A 348 31.02 18.50 -9.44
CA THR A 348 31.31 19.70 -10.24
C THR A 348 31.47 19.35 -11.73
N ALA A 349 31.53 20.37 -12.60
CA ALA A 349 31.83 20.18 -14.02
C ALA A 349 33.21 19.54 -14.27
N ALA A 350 34.17 19.75 -13.36
CA ALA A 350 35.48 19.09 -13.36
C ALA A 350 35.44 17.64 -12.84
N GLY A 351 34.27 17.15 -12.43
CA GLY A 351 34.08 15.80 -11.90
C GLY A 351 34.49 15.62 -10.44
N GLN A 352 34.76 16.72 -9.72
CA GLN A 352 35.17 16.69 -8.31
C GLN A 352 33.94 16.66 -7.40
N LEU A 353 34.02 15.95 -6.27
CA LEU A 353 33.03 16.08 -5.19
C LEU A 353 33.26 17.39 -4.41
N LYS A 354 32.17 18.14 -4.21
CA LYS A 354 32.15 19.37 -3.42
C LYS A 354 30.95 19.39 -2.49
N LEU A 355 31.17 19.71 -1.22
CA LEU A 355 30.12 20.02 -0.25
C LEU A 355 29.87 21.52 -0.23
N ILE A 356 28.60 21.91 -0.17
CA ILE A 356 28.18 23.31 -0.08
C ILE A 356 27.14 23.42 1.03
N GLY A 357 27.40 24.28 2.03
CA GLY A 357 26.43 24.61 3.07
C GLY A 357 25.42 25.65 2.60
N TRP A 358 24.20 25.55 3.09
CA TRP A 358 23.11 26.48 2.80
C TRP A 358 22.27 26.75 4.04
N ASP A 359 21.73 27.96 4.12
CA ASP A 359 20.68 28.33 5.08
C ASP A 359 19.43 28.77 4.32
N VAL A 360 18.27 28.39 4.85
CA VAL A 360 16.97 28.87 4.42
C VAL A 360 16.45 29.79 5.50
N ALA A 361 15.98 30.98 5.11
CA ALA A 361 15.42 31.93 6.06
C ALA A 361 14.30 31.30 6.89
N ASN A 362 14.17 31.72 8.16
CA ASN A 362 13.14 31.22 9.07
C ASN A 362 11.70 31.42 8.57
N ASP A 363 11.46 32.31 7.61
CA ASP A 363 10.17 32.53 6.94
C ASP A 363 10.09 31.86 5.55
N GLY A 364 11.16 31.22 5.09
CA GLY A 364 11.28 30.57 3.78
C GLY A 364 11.50 31.54 2.61
N SER A 365 11.72 32.83 2.89
CA SER A 365 11.80 33.90 1.88
C SER A 365 13.14 33.98 1.13
N GLY A 366 14.17 33.29 1.62
CA GLY A 366 15.50 33.35 1.03
C GLY A 366 16.31 32.09 1.27
N ILE A 367 17.26 31.84 0.36
CA ILE A 367 18.25 30.76 0.46
C ILE A 367 19.63 31.40 0.26
N GLN A 368 20.53 31.18 1.22
CA GLN A 368 21.89 31.70 1.19
C GLN A 368 22.90 30.56 1.15
N ARG A 369 23.95 30.76 0.37
CA ARG A 369 25.10 29.86 0.29
C ARG A 369 26.12 30.22 1.37
N HIS A 370 26.62 29.20 2.06
CA HIS A 370 27.65 29.29 3.09
C HIS A 370 28.97 28.68 2.61
N GLY A 371 29.86 28.35 3.54
CA GLY A 371 31.14 27.70 3.27
C GLY A 371 31.02 26.43 2.42
N ASP A 372 32.13 26.07 1.78
CA ASP A 372 32.23 24.89 0.94
C ASP A 372 33.51 24.10 1.21
N SER A 373 33.59 22.88 0.69
CA SER A 373 34.75 22.00 0.89
C SER A 373 35.92 22.28 -0.07
N GLY A 374 35.80 23.21 -1.02
CA GLY A 374 36.68 23.24 -2.18
C GLY A 374 36.70 21.88 -2.93
N GLU A 375 37.82 21.54 -3.55
CA GLU A 375 38.02 20.30 -4.32
C GLU A 375 38.76 19.20 -3.54
N GLN A 376 38.62 19.18 -2.20
CA GLN A 376 39.38 18.28 -1.31
C GLN A 376 39.11 16.77 -1.50
N ALA A 377 37.96 16.39 -2.08
CA ALA A 377 37.58 14.97 -2.20
C ALA A 377 38.22 14.23 -3.37
N GLY A 378 38.60 14.93 -4.43
CA GLY A 378 38.97 14.28 -5.69
C GLY A 378 37.74 13.94 -6.57
N THR A 379 38.01 13.16 -7.62
CA THR A 379 37.01 12.72 -8.59
C THR A 379 35.96 11.81 -7.95
N ALA A 380 34.69 12.09 -8.20
CA ALA A 380 33.57 11.31 -7.69
C ALA A 380 32.40 11.23 -8.69
N ASP A 381 31.60 10.18 -8.56
CA ASP A 381 30.27 10.00 -9.15
C ASP A 381 29.34 9.28 -8.16
N LEU A 382 28.05 9.10 -8.47
CA LEU A 382 27.06 8.42 -7.60
C LEU A 382 27.13 8.91 -6.15
N ILE A 383 26.89 10.20 -5.94
CA ILE A 383 27.18 10.85 -4.65
C ILE A 383 25.98 10.76 -3.72
N LYS A 384 26.26 10.41 -2.45
CA LYS A 384 25.31 10.44 -1.34
C LYS A 384 25.90 11.12 -0.12
N ILE A 385 25.10 11.86 0.61
CA ILE A 385 25.51 12.56 1.83
C ILE A 385 24.61 12.20 3.01
N ALA A 386 25.22 12.04 4.19
CA ALA A 386 24.52 11.84 5.44
C ALA A 386 25.16 12.65 6.56
N GLN A 387 24.32 13.28 7.38
CA GLN A 387 24.75 13.84 8.65
C GLN A 387 24.84 12.71 9.69
N MET A 388 26.02 12.53 10.29
CA MET A 388 26.23 11.51 11.32
C MET A 388 26.02 12.09 12.73
N SER A 389 26.42 13.35 12.92
CA SER A 389 26.20 14.15 14.12
C SER A 389 26.18 15.64 13.73
N SER A 390 26.07 16.54 14.70
CA SER A 390 26.12 17.99 14.44
C SER A 390 27.43 18.45 13.78
N THR A 391 28.55 17.75 14.00
CA THR A 391 29.87 18.13 13.48
C THR A 391 30.46 17.13 12.49
N LEU A 392 30.01 15.88 12.50
CA LEU A 392 30.53 14.81 11.64
C LEU A 392 29.56 14.51 10.50
N TRP A 393 30.12 14.49 9.29
CA TRP A 393 29.42 14.21 8.05
C TRP A 393 30.10 13.07 7.31
N ALA A 394 29.32 12.33 6.54
CA ALA A 394 29.84 11.31 5.65
C ALA A 394 29.30 11.50 4.24
N THR A 395 30.16 11.32 3.24
CA THR A 395 29.73 11.10 1.86
C THR A 395 30.11 9.70 1.43
N ALA A 396 29.21 9.03 0.73
CA ALA A 396 29.53 7.83 -0.03
C ALA A 396 29.51 8.20 -1.52
N CYS A 397 30.51 7.77 -2.28
CA CYS A 397 30.59 8.04 -3.70
C CYS A 397 31.35 6.94 -4.45
N GLN A 398 31.13 6.85 -5.75
CA GLN A 398 32.01 6.13 -6.66
C GLN A 398 33.25 6.99 -6.95
N ASP A 399 34.45 6.47 -6.76
CA ASP A 399 35.69 7.18 -7.09
C ASP A 399 36.07 7.05 -8.57
N GLY A 400 37.15 7.72 -8.98
CA GLY A 400 37.63 7.71 -10.37
C GLY A 400 38.02 6.33 -10.92
N SER A 401 38.17 5.32 -10.07
CA SER A 401 38.43 3.93 -10.45
C SER A 401 37.16 3.07 -10.47
N GLY A 402 35.98 3.66 -10.21
CA GLY A 402 34.71 2.96 -10.16
C GLY A 402 34.38 2.34 -8.80
N ASN A 403 35.25 2.49 -7.79
CA ASN A 403 35.07 1.86 -6.48
C ASN A 403 34.26 2.74 -5.53
N LEU A 404 33.51 2.10 -4.62
CA LEU A 404 32.89 2.83 -3.52
C LEU A 404 33.97 3.42 -2.59
N LYS A 405 33.78 4.68 -2.22
CA LYS A 405 34.57 5.41 -1.24
C LYS A 405 33.65 6.12 -0.27
N VAL A 406 33.87 5.92 1.02
CA VAL A 406 33.22 6.67 2.08
C VAL A 406 34.23 7.68 2.63
N ILE A 407 33.86 8.96 2.68
CA ILE A 407 34.72 10.08 3.10
C ILE A 407 34.05 10.77 4.28
N THR A 408 34.82 11.11 5.31
CA THR A 408 34.36 11.89 6.45
C THR A 408 34.75 13.34 6.36
N TRP A 409 33.84 14.17 6.87
CA TRP A 409 33.98 15.61 6.85
C TRP A 409 33.64 16.18 8.21
N THR A 410 34.38 17.21 8.60
CA THR A 410 34.03 18.04 9.75
C THR A 410 33.59 19.41 9.25
N ARG A 411 32.44 19.89 9.74
CA ARG A 411 32.03 21.29 9.52
C ARG A 411 32.78 22.17 10.52
N ARG A 412 33.53 23.14 10.01
CA ARG A 412 34.30 24.10 10.82
C ARG A 412 33.41 25.25 11.30
N PRO A 413 33.84 26.02 12.33
CA PRO A 413 33.07 27.19 12.81
C PRO A 413 32.88 28.30 11.78
N ASP A 414 33.74 28.37 10.76
CA ASP A 414 33.59 29.27 9.60
C ASP A 414 32.68 28.68 8.50
N GLU A 415 31.95 27.61 8.84
CA GLU A 415 31.01 26.88 7.99
C GLU A 415 31.63 26.18 6.77
N SER A 416 32.96 26.23 6.63
CA SER A 416 33.68 25.43 5.64
C SER A 416 33.72 23.96 6.04
N PHE A 417 33.96 23.09 5.05
CA PHE A 417 34.05 21.65 5.26
C PHE A 417 35.49 21.18 5.08
N GLU A 418 35.96 20.40 6.03
CA GLU A 418 37.29 19.79 5.99
C GLU A 418 37.18 18.28 5.82
N ARG A 419 37.84 17.74 4.80
CA ARG A 419 37.98 16.29 4.61
C ARG A 419 38.90 15.73 5.69
N ARG A 420 38.48 14.65 6.35
CA ARG A 420 39.24 14.09 7.48
C ARG A 420 39.81 12.70 7.22
N ALA A 421 38.98 11.76 6.83
CA ALA A 421 39.38 10.37 6.55
C ALA A 421 38.58 9.78 5.39
N ASP A 422 39.01 8.63 4.88
CA ASP A 422 38.25 7.85 3.91
C ASP A 422 38.47 6.34 4.06
N SER A 423 37.61 5.56 3.42
CA SER A 423 37.63 4.09 3.45
C SER A 423 38.75 3.44 2.63
N GLY A 424 39.54 4.22 1.88
CA GLY A 424 40.42 3.70 0.84
C GLY A 424 39.66 2.86 -0.20
N GLY A 425 40.31 1.82 -0.73
CA GLY A 425 39.74 0.90 -1.74
C GLY A 425 38.98 -0.31 -1.18
N GLN A 426 38.52 -0.28 0.08
CA GLN A 426 37.98 -1.46 0.78
C GLN A 426 36.61 -1.97 0.29
N ALA A 427 35.96 -1.26 -0.63
CA ALA A 427 34.56 -1.46 -0.96
C ALA A 427 34.27 -2.03 -2.36
N GLY A 428 35.27 -2.04 -3.26
CA GLY A 428 35.13 -2.57 -4.62
C GLY A 428 34.23 -1.75 -5.55
N GLU A 429 34.10 -2.20 -6.80
CA GLU A 429 33.38 -1.51 -7.87
C GLU A 429 31.85 -1.52 -7.64
N ILE A 430 31.22 -0.37 -7.86
CA ILE A 430 29.78 -0.16 -7.71
C ILE A 430 29.16 0.46 -8.96
N ARG A 431 27.84 0.31 -9.13
CA ARG A 431 27.06 0.88 -10.23
C ARG A 431 25.84 1.67 -9.79
N ASP A 432 25.52 1.59 -8.51
CA ASP A 432 24.42 2.31 -7.87
C ASP A 432 24.71 2.40 -6.36
N LEU A 433 24.18 3.42 -5.70
CA LEU A 433 24.48 3.71 -4.30
C LEU A 433 23.34 4.48 -3.62
N ASP A 434 23.01 4.05 -2.41
CA ASP A 434 22.23 4.82 -1.46
C ASP A 434 22.75 4.59 -0.03
N VAL A 435 22.40 5.48 0.90
CA VAL A 435 22.92 5.44 2.28
C VAL A 435 21.82 5.59 3.32
N ALA A 436 22.01 4.95 4.47
CA ALA A 436 21.19 5.14 5.65
C ALA A 436 22.07 5.24 6.89
N VAL A 437 21.72 6.16 7.80
CA VAL A 437 22.36 6.26 9.11
C VAL A 437 21.68 5.26 10.03
N VAL A 438 22.46 4.31 10.57
CA VAL A 438 21.94 3.26 11.47
C VAL A 438 21.94 3.77 12.91
N ASP A 439 23.01 4.44 13.29
CA ASP A 439 23.21 5.05 14.60
C ASP A 439 24.36 6.08 14.49
N ASN A 440 24.63 6.81 15.57
CA ASN A 440 25.75 7.75 15.63
C ASN A 440 27.08 7.05 15.31
N GLY A 441 27.74 7.48 14.24
CA GLY A 441 28.98 6.88 13.75
C GLY A 441 28.82 5.53 13.03
N LEU A 442 27.60 5.06 12.76
CA LEU A 442 27.34 3.86 11.95
C LEU A 442 26.58 4.21 10.68
N LEU A 443 27.27 4.10 9.54
CA LEU A 443 26.71 4.35 8.21
C LEU A 443 26.51 3.03 7.47
N LEU A 444 25.33 2.83 6.90
CA LEU A 444 25.04 1.72 6.01
C LEU A 444 25.05 2.22 4.57
N THR A 445 25.82 1.58 3.70
CA THR A 445 25.75 1.79 2.25
C THR A 445 25.04 0.61 1.61
N ALA A 446 24.03 0.87 0.78
CA ALA A 446 23.41 -0.11 -0.09
C ALA A 446 23.93 0.12 -1.51
N VAL A 447 24.57 -0.88 -2.10
CA VAL A 447 25.19 -0.74 -3.42
C VAL A 447 24.78 -1.85 -4.37
N ARG A 448 24.66 -1.49 -5.65
CA ARG A 448 24.70 -2.48 -6.72
C ARG A 448 26.15 -2.70 -7.11
N THR A 449 26.61 -3.94 -6.98
CA THR A 449 27.99 -4.32 -7.30
C THR A 449 28.22 -4.42 -8.81
N ALA A 450 29.48 -4.64 -9.21
CA ALA A 450 29.83 -4.96 -10.59
C ALA A 450 29.26 -6.29 -11.12
N SER A 451 28.76 -7.17 -10.25
CA SER A 451 28.01 -8.38 -10.65
C SER A 451 26.49 -8.16 -10.64
N ASP A 452 26.04 -6.90 -10.54
CA ASP A 452 24.63 -6.49 -10.52
C ASP A 452 23.83 -7.01 -9.30
N THR A 453 24.52 -7.44 -8.24
CA THR A 453 23.90 -7.87 -6.98
C THR A 453 23.81 -6.73 -5.97
N LEU A 454 22.78 -6.75 -5.12
CA LEU A 454 22.70 -5.84 -3.97
C LEU A 454 23.66 -6.32 -2.87
N LYS A 455 24.48 -5.41 -2.36
CA LYS A 455 25.31 -5.60 -1.17
C LYS A 455 25.12 -4.44 -0.20
N LEU A 456 24.83 -4.77 1.05
CA LEU A 456 24.86 -3.83 2.17
C LEU A 456 26.23 -3.89 2.83
N ILE A 457 26.81 -2.73 3.14
CA ILE A 457 28.09 -2.63 3.85
C ILE A 457 27.91 -1.69 5.04
N LEU A 458 28.24 -2.17 6.24
CA LEU A 458 28.22 -1.36 7.46
C LEU A 458 29.59 -0.76 7.72
N TRP A 459 29.61 0.55 7.96
CA TRP A 459 30.80 1.33 8.22
C TRP A 459 30.75 1.93 9.61
N ARG A 460 31.85 1.81 10.35
CA ARG A 460 32.12 2.67 11.50
C ARG A 460 32.85 3.91 11.02
N VAL A 461 32.30 5.06 11.35
CA VAL A 461 32.70 6.35 10.84
C VAL A 461 32.98 7.28 12.01
N THR A 462 34.19 7.83 12.06
CA THR A 462 34.62 8.83 13.04
C THR A 462 35.33 9.98 12.33
N ASP A 463 35.70 11.03 13.07
CA ASP A 463 36.50 12.14 12.55
C ASP A 463 37.88 11.71 12.03
N THR A 464 38.39 10.53 12.36
CA THR A 464 39.76 10.11 11.97
C THR A 464 39.80 8.75 11.27
N THR A 465 38.71 7.99 11.28
CA THR A 465 38.68 6.63 10.74
C THR A 465 37.38 6.34 10.00
N VAL A 466 37.50 5.59 8.92
CA VAL A 466 36.38 4.96 8.21
C VAL A 466 36.71 3.47 8.09
N GLN A 467 35.99 2.65 8.86
CA GLN A 467 36.26 1.23 8.98
C GLN A 467 35.07 0.41 8.49
N ARG A 468 35.32 -0.51 7.54
CA ARG A 468 34.35 -1.53 7.18
C ARG A 468 34.16 -2.53 8.32
N LEU A 469 32.95 -2.68 8.84
CA LEU A 469 32.64 -3.63 9.92
C LEU A 469 32.16 -4.99 9.40
N GLY A 470 31.42 -4.99 8.29
CA GLY A 470 30.85 -6.21 7.70
C GLY A 470 29.97 -5.89 6.51
N ASP A 471 29.48 -6.94 5.84
CA ASP A 471 28.58 -6.83 4.69
C ASP A 471 27.57 -7.97 4.64
N SER A 472 26.52 -7.80 3.83
CA SER A 472 25.45 -8.80 3.66
C SER A 472 25.83 -9.99 2.77
N GLY A 473 27.02 -10.01 2.16
CA GLY A 473 27.32 -10.90 1.04
C GLY A 473 26.34 -10.70 -0.11
N GLU A 474 25.98 -11.79 -0.79
CA GLU A 474 25.10 -11.80 -1.97
C GLU A 474 23.64 -12.19 -1.65
N GLN A 475 23.23 -12.08 -0.37
CA GLN A 475 21.92 -12.53 0.13
C GLN A 475 20.69 -11.92 -0.58
N ALA A 476 20.88 -10.84 -1.34
CA ALA A 476 19.81 -10.09 -2.00
C ALA A 476 19.59 -10.45 -3.47
N GLY A 477 20.56 -11.07 -4.15
CA GLY A 477 20.51 -11.34 -5.59
C GLY A 477 20.54 -10.07 -6.46
N ASP A 478 20.12 -10.22 -7.72
CA ASP A 478 20.14 -9.17 -8.75
C ASP A 478 19.33 -7.93 -8.35
N SER A 479 19.89 -6.75 -8.60
CA SER A 479 19.29 -5.47 -8.22
C SER A 479 19.54 -4.36 -9.23
N ARG A 480 18.56 -3.46 -9.36
CA ARG A 480 18.68 -2.16 -10.02
C ARG A 480 17.92 -1.10 -9.21
N PHE A 481 18.35 0.16 -9.27
CA PHE A 481 17.77 1.27 -8.51
C PHE A 481 17.77 0.98 -7.01
N VAL A 482 18.94 0.93 -6.40
CA VAL A 482 19.08 0.57 -4.99
C VAL A 482 18.71 1.76 -4.11
N LYS A 483 17.80 1.53 -3.16
CA LYS A 483 17.44 2.50 -2.13
C LYS A 483 17.45 1.88 -0.75
N VAL A 484 17.78 2.65 0.29
CA VAL A 484 17.80 2.14 1.67
C VAL A 484 17.33 3.19 2.68
N THR A 485 16.54 2.75 3.65
CA THR A 485 16.13 3.57 4.80
C THR A 485 16.12 2.70 6.06
N MET A 486 16.05 3.34 7.24
CA MET A 486 15.72 2.67 8.49
C MET A 486 14.20 2.67 8.71
N ASP A 487 13.67 1.57 9.24
CA ASP A 487 12.29 1.48 9.71
C ASP A 487 12.18 1.89 11.19
N PRO A 488 10.94 2.09 11.72
CA PRO A 488 10.75 2.51 13.11
C PRO A 488 11.20 1.49 14.17
N HIS A 489 11.49 0.24 13.77
CA HIS A 489 11.94 -0.82 14.65
C HIS A 489 13.48 -0.97 14.64
N GLY A 490 14.18 -0.12 13.90
CA GLY A 490 15.64 -0.15 13.78
C GLY A 490 16.17 -1.18 12.77
N ASN A 491 15.31 -1.75 11.92
CA ASN A 491 15.74 -2.57 10.80
C ASN A 491 16.06 -1.68 9.58
N ALA A 492 17.05 -2.08 8.79
CA ALA A 492 17.25 -1.47 7.48
C ALA A 492 16.28 -2.09 6.47
N VAL A 493 15.69 -1.28 5.60
CA VAL A 493 14.82 -1.73 4.52
C VAL A 493 15.39 -1.22 3.21
N THR A 494 15.61 -2.14 2.28
CA THR A 494 16.07 -1.81 0.92
C THR A 494 14.94 -1.97 -0.07
N ALA A 495 14.79 -1.03 -1.00
CA ALA A 495 13.97 -1.20 -2.19
C ALA A 495 14.88 -1.49 -3.38
N VAL A 496 14.55 -2.54 -4.13
CA VAL A 496 15.29 -2.95 -5.33
C VAL A 496 14.36 -3.39 -6.44
N ARG A 497 14.72 -3.05 -7.68
CA ARG A 497 14.08 -3.63 -8.86
C ARG A 497 14.80 -4.93 -9.22
N ALA A 498 14.10 -6.05 -9.12
CA ALA A 498 14.59 -7.37 -9.52
C ALA A 498 14.71 -7.48 -11.06
N ALA A 499 15.40 -8.52 -11.54
CA ALA A 499 15.64 -8.75 -12.97
C ALA A 499 14.35 -8.85 -13.80
N ASN A 500 13.27 -9.40 -13.22
CA ASN A 500 11.94 -9.49 -13.85
C ASN A 500 11.15 -8.17 -13.82
N GLY A 501 11.74 -7.06 -13.36
CA GLY A 501 11.11 -5.75 -13.26
C GLY A 501 10.31 -5.50 -11.98
N SER A 502 10.07 -6.51 -11.14
CA SER A 502 9.32 -6.34 -9.89
C SER A 502 10.11 -5.52 -8.88
N LEU A 503 9.46 -4.58 -8.21
CA LEU A 503 9.99 -3.91 -7.03
C LEU A 503 9.84 -4.84 -5.81
N LYS A 504 10.93 -5.00 -5.05
CA LYS A 504 10.95 -5.76 -3.81
C LYS A 504 11.48 -4.89 -2.68
N LEU A 505 10.80 -4.90 -1.54
CA LEU A 505 11.34 -4.40 -0.28
C LEU A 505 11.93 -5.58 0.48
N ILE A 506 13.18 -5.47 0.91
CA ILE A 506 13.88 -6.49 1.69
C ILE A 506 14.24 -5.88 3.03
N THR A 507 13.87 -6.56 4.12
CA THR A 507 14.15 -6.10 5.48
C THR A 507 15.38 -6.80 6.04
N TRP A 508 16.23 -6.04 6.72
CA TRP A 508 17.53 -6.47 7.21
C TRP A 508 17.72 -6.08 8.67
N ARG A 509 18.17 -7.04 9.48
CA ARG A 509 18.70 -6.74 10.81
C ARG A 509 20.17 -6.37 10.69
N VAL A 510 20.51 -5.16 11.10
CA VAL A 510 21.88 -4.64 11.11
C VAL A 510 22.36 -4.54 12.55
N ARG A 511 23.39 -5.32 12.91
CA ARG A 511 23.97 -5.29 14.25
C ARG A 511 25.23 -4.42 14.26
N THR A 512 25.48 -3.74 15.37
CA THR A 512 26.68 -2.91 15.59
C THR A 512 28.00 -3.70 15.50
N SER A 513 27.95 -5.03 15.56
CA SER A 513 29.07 -5.93 15.31
C SER A 513 29.47 -6.07 13.84
N GLY A 514 28.67 -5.56 12.89
CA GLY A 514 28.88 -5.75 11.46
C GLY A 514 28.07 -6.91 10.85
N VAL A 515 27.34 -7.68 11.67
CA VAL A 515 26.46 -8.76 11.16
C VAL A 515 25.21 -8.15 10.54
N ILE A 516 25.00 -8.45 9.26
CA ILE A 516 23.81 -8.06 8.49
C ILE A 516 23.04 -9.32 8.09
N GLN A 517 21.81 -9.44 8.57
CA GLN A 517 20.95 -10.61 8.37
C GLN A 517 19.70 -10.22 7.61
N ARG A 518 19.41 -10.89 6.48
CA ARG A 518 18.11 -10.78 5.81
C ARG A 518 17.01 -11.38 6.68
N LEU A 519 15.90 -10.67 6.86
CA LEU A 519 14.75 -11.10 7.67
C LEU A 519 13.59 -11.58 6.80
N SER A 520 13.10 -10.72 5.91
CA SER A 520 11.95 -11.00 5.03
C SER A 520 12.04 -10.18 3.75
N ASP A 521 11.13 -10.44 2.80
CA ASP A 521 10.89 -9.54 1.67
C ASP A 521 9.39 -9.45 1.33
N SER A 522 9.00 -8.38 0.66
CA SER A 522 7.62 -8.11 0.26
C SER A 522 7.13 -8.97 -0.90
N GLY A 523 7.90 -9.92 -1.42
CA GLY A 523 7.58 -10.64 -2.64
C GLY A 523 7.30 -9.69 -3.82
N SER A 524 6.24 -9.97 -4.56
CA SER A 524 5.77 -9.16 -5.70
C SER A 524 4.76 -8.07 -5.32
N LEU A 525 4.54 -7.82 -4.03
CA LEU A 525 3.46 -6.94 -3.55
C LEU A 525 3.53 -5.50 -4.09
N ALA A 526 4.70 -5.01 -4.51
CA ALA A 526 4.84 -3.66 -5.04
C ALA A 526 4.51 -3.52 -6.54
N GLY A 527 4.39 -4.64 -7.27
CA GLY A 527 4.28 -4.64 -8.73
C GLY A 527 5.62 -4.32 -9.42
N THR A 528 5.56 -3.87 -10.67
CA THR A 528 6.72 -3.52 -11.49
C THR A 528 7.11 -2.05 -11.33
N SER A 529 8.40 -1.74 -11.53
CA SER A 529 8.95 -0.38 -11.37
C SER A 529 9.91 -0.06 -12.51
N ASN A 530 9.84 1.15 -13.08
CA ASN A 530 10.85 1.71 -14.00
C ASN A 530 11.78 2.72 -13.32
N GLY A 531 11.51 3.03 -12.06
CA GLY A 531 12.26 3.93 -11.20
C GLY A 531 11.51 4.08 -9.89
N HIS A 532 12.24 4.22 -8.78
CA HIS A 532 11.61 4.37 -7.48
C HIS A 532 12.48 5.10 -6.48
N ASP A 533 11.82 5.53 -5.41
CA ASP A 533 12.45 6.00 -4.18
C ASP A 533 11.80 5.33 -2.98
N LEU A 534 12.53 5.30 -1.86
CA LEU A 534 12.09 4.72 -0.59
C LEU A 534 12.39 5.69 0.54
N GLY A 535 11.45 5.86 1.45
CA GLY A 535 11.67 6.70 2.63
C GLY A 535 10.66 6.44 3.74
N PRO A 536 10.83 7.13 4.89
CA PRO A 536 9.85 7.12 5.97
C PRO A 536 8.50 7.69 5.49
N ALA A 537 7.44 7.41 6.24
CA ALA A 537 6.11 7.94 6.03
C ALA A 537 5.37 8.17 7.36
N PRO A 538 4.33 9.03 7.39
CA PRO A 538 3.57 9.30 8.60
C PRO A 538 2.99 8.04 9.26
N GLY A 539 2.84 8.10 10.59
CA GLY A 539 2.29 7.01 11.40
C GLY A 539 3.24 5.83 11.63
N GLY A 540 4.56 6.06 11.57
CA GLY A 540 5.56 5.00 11.76
C GLY A 540 5.52 3.97 10.62
N ARG A 541 5.42 4.46 9.39
CA ARG A 541 5.37 3.64 8.18
C ARG A 541 6.54 3.96 7.25
N LEU A 542 6.66 3.17 6.19
CA LEU A 542 7.51 3.47 5.05
C LEU A 542 6.64 3.76 3.82
N ALA A 543 7.21 4.46 2.84
CA ALA A 543 6.59 4.64 1.54
C ALA A 543 7.57 4.38 0.41
N THR A 544 7.07 3.87 -0.71
CA THR A 544 7.78 3.91 -1.99
C THR A 544 7.05 4.78 -2.98
N ALA A 545 7.79 5.64 -3.68
CA ALA A 545 7.30 6.35 -4.86
C ALA A 545 7.78 5.57 -6.08
N VAL A 546 6.85 5.05 -6.87
CA VAL A 546 7.12 4.09 -7.95
C VAL A 546 6.64 4.65 -9.27
N VAL A 547 7.53 4.73 -10.26
CA VAL A 547 7.14 4.92 -11.65
C VAL A 547 6.76 3.55 -12.21
N THR A 548 5.49 3.38 -12.56
CA THR A 548 4.97 2.12 -13.11
C THR A 548 5.46 1.89 -14.54
N GLU A 549 5.19 0.71 -15.10
CA GLU A 549 5.51 0.41 -16.50
C GLU A 549 4.85 1.38 -17.49
N ASP A 550 3.62 1.82 -17.19
CA ASP A 550 2.90 2.82 -17.98
C ASP A 550 3.44 4.26 -17.80
N GLY A 551 4.49 4.45 -17.01
CA GLY A 551 5.12 5.75 -16.77
C GLY A 551 4.38 6.65 -15.78
N ASN A 552 3.38 6.12 -15.06
CA ASN A 552 2.64 6.86 -14.04
C ASN A 552 3.31 6.74 -12.67
N LEU A 553 3.18 7.77 -11.84
CA LEU A 553 3.59 7.72 -10.44
C LEU A 553 2.50 7.06 -9.59
N LYS A 554 2.89 6.05 -8.82
CA LYS A 554 2.12 5.46 -7.72
C LYS A 554 2.93 5.56 -6.43
N VAL A 555 2.30 5.99 -5.35
CA VAL A 555 2.88 5.95 -4.00
C VAL A 555 2.28 4.79 -3.24
N ILE A 556 3.12 3.93 -2.68
CA ILE A 556 2.71 2.74 -1.93
C ILE A 556 3.15 2.92 -0.48
N ALA A 557 2.21 2.81 0.46
CA ALA A 557 2.47 2.79 1.88
C ALA A 557 2.75 1.36 2.36
N TRP A 558 3.70 1.22 3.28
CA TRP A 558 4.16 -0.05 3.81
C TRP A 558 4.12 -0.05 5.34
N GLN A 559 3.68 -1.16 5.90
CA GLN A 559 3.76 -1.43 7.33
C GLN A 559 4.91 -2.40 7.59
N THR A 560 5.80 -2.05 8.52
CA THR A 560 6.84 -2.96 9.01
C THR A 560 6.56 -3.39 10.45
N ARG A 561 7.09 -4.56 10.81
CA ARG A 561 7.04 -5.14 12.16
C ARG A 561 8.46 -5.43 12.67
N ALA A 562 8.61 -5.56 13.98
CA ALA A 562 9.90 -5.78 14.64
C ALA A 562 10.60 -7.10 14.24
N ASP A 563 9.83 -8.11 13.85
CA ASP A 563 10.33 -9.38 13.30
C ASP A 563 10.92 -9.24 11.87
N GLY A 564 10.73 -8.08 11.24
CA GLY A 564 11.18 -7.75 9.90
C GLY A 564 10.12 -7.93 8.82
N THR A 565 8.92 -8.39 9.16
CA THR A 565 7.81 -8.54 8.20
C THR A 565 7.43 -7.19 7.60
N VAL A 566 7.30 -7.13 6.27
CA VAL A 566 6.86 -5.95 5.52
C VAL A 566 5.59 -6.28 4.73
N THR A 567 4.51 -5.53 4.97
CA THR A 567 3.24 -5.68 4.25
C THR A 567 2.82 -4.38 3.59
N ARG A 568 2.11 -4.50 2.47
CA ARG A 568 1.56 -3.36 1.76
C ARG A 568 0.35 -2.83 2.54
N TYR A 569 0.41 -1.59 3.00
CA TYR A 569 -0.70 -0.94 3.70
C TYR A 569 -1.77 -0.42 2.73
N GLY A 570 -1.35 0.04 1.55
CA GLY A 570 -2.20 0.48 0.46
C GLY A 570 -1.46 1.45 -0.46
N ASP A 571 -2.14 2.04 -1.44
CA ASP A 571 -1.48 2.93 -2.41
C ASP A 571 -2.34 4.11 -2.88
N SER A 572 -1.76 5.00 -3.67
CA SER A 572 -2.40 6.20 -4.20
C SER A 572 -3.28 5.99 -5.44
N GLY A 573 -3.40 4.78 -5.96
CA GLY A 573 -3.89 4.52 -7.30
C GLY A 573 -3.07 5.28 -8.36
N ASN A 574 -3.76 5.73 -9.41
CA ASN A 574 -3.17 6.49 -10.52
C ASN A 574 -3.32 8.02 -10.36
N GLN A 575 -3.48 8.52 -9.13
CA GLN A 575 -3.83 9.93 -8.87
C GLN A 575 -2.76 10.96 -9.30
N ALA A 576 -1.51 10.56 -9.51
CA ALA A 576 -0.42 11.50 -9.87
C ALA A 576 -0.22 11.71 -11.37
N GLY A 577 -0.66 10.77 -12.22
CA GLY A 577 -0.36 10.78 -13.66
C GLY A 577 1.12 10.54 -13.98
N ALA A 578 1.52 10.91 -15.21
CA ALA A 578 2.84 10.61 -15.76
C ALA A 578 3.97 11.40 -15.10
N ALA A 579 5.02 10.69 -14.67
CA ALA A 579 6.16 11.28 -13.97
C ALA A 579 7.41 10.39 -14.03
N THR A 580 8.57 11.02 -13.85
CA THR A 580 9.88 10.36 -13.73
C THR A 580 10.70 10.96 -12.59
N LEU A 581 11.81 10.33 -12.22
CA LEU A 581 12.71 10.78 -11.14
C LEU A 581 11.96 11.03 -9.82
N PRO A 582 11.27 10.02 -9.26
CA PRO A 582 10.60 10.19 -7.98
C PRO A 582 11.60 10.43 -6.86
N THR A 583 11.27 11.36 -5.97
CA THR A 583 11.95 11.59 -4.69
C THR A 583 10.92 11.79 -3.60
N LEU A 584 11.03 11.06 -2.51
CA LEU A 584 10.16 11.13 -1.34
C LEU A 584 10.71 12.12 -0.30
N VAL A 585 9.81 12.88 0.31
CA VAL A 585 10.15 13.73 1.45
C VAL A 585 8.95 13.81 2.40
N VAL A 586 9.20 13.72 3.71
CA VAL A 586 8.17 13.81 4.74
C VAL A 586 8.30 15.15 5.46
N PRO A 587 7.51 16.18 5.10
CA PRO A 587 7.38 17.37 5.92
C PRO A 587 6.70 17.03 7.26
N ARG A 588 6.84 17.90 8.27
CA ARG A 588 6.14 17.70 9.56
C ARG A 588 4.62 17.56 9.35
N GLY A 589 4.02 16.68 10.15
CA GLY A 589 2.58 16.36 10.13
C GLY A 589 2.27 15.05 9.41
N ASP A 590 1.00 14.88 9.02
CA ASP A 590 0.48 13.64 8.43
C ASP A 590 0.52 13.66 6.89
N SER A 591 1.52 14.33 6.32
CA SER A 591 1.65 14.46 4.86
C SER A 591 2.96 13.87 4.36
N LEU A 592 2.88 13.24 3.20
CA LEU A 592 4.04 12.86 2.41
C LEU A 592 4.08 13.72 1.15
N VAL A 593 5.27 14.09 0.68
CA VAL A 593 5.44 14.80 -0.59
C VAL A 593 6.34 13.98 -1.51
N THR A 594 5.94 13.90 -2.78
CA THR A 594 6.80 13.39 -3.85
C THR A 594 7.24 14.56 -4.72
N ALA A 595 8.54 14.77 -4.88
CA ALA A 595 9.10 15.61 -5.93
C ALA A 595 9.36 14.74 -7.16
N VAL A 596 8.90 15.18 -8.33
CA VAL A 596 9.03 14.43 -9.58
C VAL A 596 9.36 15.35 -10.75
N ARG A 597 9.88 14.77 -11.81
CA ARG A 597 9.89 15.39 -13.14
C ARG A 597 8.60 15.01 -13.87
N ALA A 598 7.74 15.99 -14.11
CA ALA A 598 6.51 15.84 -14.87
C ALA A 598 6.79 15.60 -16.37
N ALA A 599 5.75 15.23 -17.13
CA ALA A 599 5.85 14.93 -18.57
C ALA A 599 6.42 16.09 -19.42
N ASN A 600 6.17 17.34 -19.02
CA ASN A 600 6.76 18.54 -19.63
C ASN A 600 8.20 18.82 -19.18
N SER A 601 8.87 17.85 -18.55
CA SER A 601 10.20 17.94 -17.94
C SER A 601 10.34 18.94 -16.77
N SER A 602 9.25 19.55 -16.31
CA SER A 602 9.32 20.47 -15.17
C SER A 602 9.31 19.74 -13.83
N LEU A 603 9.93 20.32 -12.80
CA LEU A 603 9.73 19.87 -11.42
C LEU A 603 8.27 20.07 -11.00
N LYS A 604 7.70 19.03 -10.40
CA LYS A 604 6.39 19.04 -9.80
C LYS A 604 6.45 18.37 -8.44
N LEU A 605 5.90 18.99 -7.42
CA LEU A 605 5.73 18.41 -6.10
C LEU A 605 4.27 18.05 -5.93
N ILE A 606 3.99 16.87 -5.40
CA ILE A 606 2.65 16.35 -5.15
C ILE A 606 2.56 15.98 -3.68
N SER A 607 1.56 16.48 -2.99
CA SER A 607 1.31 16.16 -1.58
C SER A 607 0.26 15.06 -1.45
N TRP A 608 0.47 14.20 -0.46
CA TRP A 608 -0.31 13.01 -0.19
C TRP A 608 -0.74 13.00 1.27
N GLY A 609 -2.02 12.73 1.51
CA GLY A 609 -2.57 12.42 2.82
C GLY A 609 -2.43 10.93 3.12
N PHE A 610 -1.90 10.62 4.31
CA PHE A 610 -1.71 9.27 4.85
C PHE A 610 -2.81 8.86 5.82
#